data_AF-A0A368T9K0-F1
#
_entry.id   AF-A0A368T9K0-F1
#
_cell.length_a   1.000
_cell.length_b   1.000
_cell.length_c   1.000
_cell.angle_alpha   90.00
_cell.angle_beta   90.00
_cell.angle_gamma   90.00
#
_symmetry.space_group_name_H-M   'P 1'
#
loop_
_entity.id
_entity.type
_entity.pdbx_description
1 polymer ?
#
loop_
_entity_poly.entity_id
_entity_poly.type
_entity_poly.pdbx_seq_one_letter_code
_entity_poly.pdbx_strand_id
1 'polypeptide(L)'
;MIASRDVTGADHRAIPATGTSQDDVEDFVIQLLDGLSPDCLTKAFSLELPAFHHPASTEVLTMRLRRFESFLHELLTKEAAPAVQSVRTFSEAGYRKRPAGIVLGFTNGGEVYLQVVRTSPSDGSDQREEEPIVTGEPPAAVPPVELSAAGAVRTADIERWLVSVLANSGHNELARVNGYSATKDLGDGQQPYGVRVSCHSEAAIYLLFLHTLRSGQSASGNDFQVLEAV
;
A
#
# COMPACT_ATOMS: atom_id res chain seq x y z
N MET A 1 -59.71 -53.23 2.02
CA MET A 1 -59.18 -53.54 0.66
C MET A 1 -58.96 -52.20 0.01
N ILE A 2 -57.74 -51.69 -0.15
CA ILE A 2 -56.76 -52.10 -1.16
C ILE A 2 -55.34 -51.92 -0.58
N ALA A 3 -54.43 -52.77 -1.03
CA ALA A 3 -53.04 -52.88 -0.62
C ALA A 3 -52.08 -52.06 -1.51
N SER A 4 -50.84 -51.93 -1.00
CA SER A 4 -49.57 -51.70 -1.73
C SER A 4 -49.33 -50.31 -2.33
N ARG A 5 -48.14 -49.69 -2.26
CA ARG A 5 -46.79 -50.19 -1.91
C ARG A 5 -45.85 -49.01 -1.58
N ASP A 6 -44.86 -49.29 -0.74
CA ASP A 6 -43.67 -48.50 -0.36
C ASP A 6 -42.85 -47.95 -1.53
N VAL A 7 -42.08 -46.87 -1.29
CA VAL A 7 -40.61 -46.82 -1.46
C VAL A 7 -39.99 -45.69 -0.56
N THR A 8 -39.15 -46.11 0.40
CA THR A 8 -37.96 -45.50 1.03
C THR A 8 -37.27 -44.35 0.27
N GLY A 9 -36.64 -43.31 0.82
CA GLY A 9 -35.75 -43.19 1.99
C GLY A 9 -34.57 -42.23 1.63
N ALA A 10 -33.75 -41.87 2.62
CA ALA A 10 -32.49 -41.11 2.60
C ALA A 10 -32.60 -39.56 2.52
N ASP A 11 -32.39 -38.79 3.60
CA ASP A 11 -31.25 -38.63 4.52
C ASP A 11 -30.22 -37.60 4.02
N HIS A 12 -30.13 -36.49 4.78
CA HIS A 12 -29.24 -35.36 4.57
C HIS A 12 -27.81 -35.75 4.96
N ARG A 13 -26.85 -35.68 4.02
CA ARG A 13 -25.42 -35.58 4.38
C ARG A 13 -24.65 -34.62 3.49
N ALA A 14 -23.72 -33.97 4.18
CA ALA A 14 -22.85 -32.88 3.78
C ALA A 14 -21.96 -33.17 2.57
N ILE A 15 -21.60 -32.09 1.88
CA ILE A 15 -20.51 -32.04 0.90
C ILE A 15 -19.21 -31.81 1.68
N PRO A 16 -18.24 -32.74 1.67
CA PRO A 16 -16.87 -32.41 2.07
C PRO A 16 -16.12 -31.81 0.87
N ALA A 17 -15.41 -30.71 1.13
CA ALA A 17 -14.36 -30.20 0.27
C ALA A 17 -13.13 -31.11 0.40
N THR A 18 -12.66 -31.65 -0.72
CA THR A 18 -11.34 -32.31 -0.82
C THR A 18 -10.54 -31.56 -1.86
N GLY A 19 -9.43 -30.97 -1.42
CA GLY A 19 -8.43 -30.34 -2.27
C GLY A 19 -7.73 -31.38 -3.13
N THR A 20 -7.60 -31.06 -4.41
CA THR A 20 -6.76 -31.78 -5.36
C THR A 20 -5.32 -31.34 -5.10
N SER A 21 -4.45 -32.29 -4.77
CA SER A 21 -3.02 -32.02 -4.62
C SER A 21 -2.38 -31.89 -6.01
N GLN A 22 -1.25 -31.17 -6.10
CA GLN A 22 -0.53 -30.97 -7.35
C GLN A 22 -0.02 -32.29 -7.97
N ASP A 23 0.12 -33.34 -7.16
CA ASP A 23 0.53 -34.68 -7.60
C ASP A 23 -0.60 -35.42 -8.35
N ASP A 24 -1.87 -35.07 -8.12
CA ASP A 24 -3.03 -35.69 -8.79
C ASP A 24 -3.21 -35.22 -10.25
N VAL A 25 -2.59 -34.10 -10.63
CA VAL A 25 -2.68 -33.53 -11.99
C VAL A 25 -1.63 -34.14 -12.92
N GLU A 26 -0.44 -34.46 -12.40
CA GLU A 26 0.63 -35.06 -13.21
C GLU A 26 0.32 -36.52 -13.58
N ASP A 27 -0.32 -37.29 -12.69
CA ASP A 27 -0.74 -38.68 -12.98
C ASP A 27 -1.86 -38.76 -14.04
N PHE A 28 -2.73 -37.74 -14.15
CA PHE A 28 -3.76 -37.69 -15.19
C PHE A 28 -3.18 -37.36 -16.57
N VAL A 29 -2.09 -36.58 -16.63
CA VAL A 29 -1.41 -36.24 -17.89
C VAL A 29 -0.60 -37.42 -18.41
N ILE A 30 0.00 -38.23 -17.52
CA ILE A 30 0.76 -39.42 -17.91
C ILE A 30 -0.18 -40.54 -18.40
N GLN A 31 -1.34 -40.76 -17.76
CA GLN A 31 -2.30 -41.77 -18.22
C GLN A 31 -2.96 -41.46 -19.58
N LEU A 32 -2.97 -40.19 -20.02
CA LEU A 32 -3.52 -39.81 -21.32
C LEU A 32 -2.56 -40.06 -22.49
N LEU A 33 -1.27 -40.31 -22.22
CA LEU A 33 -0.22 -40.43 -23.25
C LEU A 33 0.22 -41.87 -23.56
N ASP A 34 -0.16 -42.86 -22.75
CA ASP A 34 0.24 -44.27 -22.94
C ASP A 34 -0.59 -45.04 -24.00
N GLY A 35 -1.46 -44.36 -24.74
CA GLY A 35 -2.33 -44.98 -25.77
C GLY A 35 -2.05 -44.55 -27.21
N LEU A 36 -1.08 -43.67 -27.47
CA LEU A 36 -0.94 -43.03 -28.78
C LEU A 36 0.26 -43.59 -29.56
N SER A 37 -0.05 -44.13 -30.75
CA SER A 37 0.94 -44.58 -31.74
C SER A 37 1.90 -43.44 -32.14
N PRO A 38 3.19 -43.72 -32.43
CA PRO A 38 4.20 -42.70 -32.75
C PRO A 38 3.83 -41.77 -33.92
N ASP A 39 2.97 -42.22 -34.84
CA ASP A 39 2.53 -41.45 -36.00
C ASP A 39 1.43 -40.40 -35.68
N CYS A 40 0.84 -40.42 -34.48
CA CYS A 40 -0.16 -39.43 -34.05
C CYS A 40 0.44 -38.20 -33.37
N LEU A 41 1.65 -38.30 -32.81
CA LEU A 41 2.28 -37.21 -32.05
C LEU A 41 2.72 -36.03 -32.92
N THR A 42 2.95 -36.25 -34.22
CA THR A 42 3.40 -35.19 -35.15
C THR A 42 2.24 -34.36 -35.74
N LYS A 43 0.98 -34.76 -35.54
CA LYS A 43 -0.21 -34.01 -36.04
C LYS A 43 -1.07 -33.37 -34.95
N ALA A 44 -0.84 -33.69 -33.67
CA ALA A 44 -1.57 -33.08 -32.56
C ALA A 44 -1.06 -31.68 -32.14
N PHE A 45 0.08 -31.23 -32.69
CA PHE A 45 0.72 -29.96 -32.35
C PHE A 45 0.35 -28.77 -33.27
N SER A 46 -0.73 -28.89 -34.05
CA SER A 46 -1.18 -27.84 -34.99
C SER A 46 -2.70 -27.63 -34.94
N LEU A 47 -3.26 -27.55 -33.74
CA LEU A 47 -4.54 -26.89 -33.54
C LEU A 47 -4.24 -25.49 -32.97
N GLU A 48 -4.28 -24.49 -33.86
CA GLU A 48 -4.36 -23.09 -33.47
C GLU A 48 -5.60 -22.93 -32.57
N LEU A 49 -5.36 -22.85 -31.26
CA LEU A 49 -6.35 -22.36 -30.32
C LEU A 49 -6.74 -20.94 -30.77
N PRO A 50 -8.04 -20.61 -30.91
CA PRO A 50 -8.44 -19.25 -31.21
C PRO A 50 -7.85 -18.37 -30.11
N ALA A 51 -7.06 -17.38 -30.51
CA ALA A 51 -6.52 -16.38 -29.62
C ALA A 51 -7.70 -15.77 -28.85
N PHE A 52 -7.87 -16.18 -27.60
CA PHE A 52 -8.60 -15.39 -26.64
C PHE A 52 -7.82 -14.08 -26.58
N HIS A 53 -8.35 -13.07 -27.27
CA HIS A 53 -8.01 -11.68 -27.05
C HIS A 53 -8.44 -11.39 -25.60
N HIS A 54 -7.58 -11.78 -24.66
CA HIS A 54 -7.47 -11.03 -23.43
C HIS A 54 -7.16 -9.61 -23.89
N PRO A 55 -7.96 -8.59 -23.54
CA PRO A 55 -7.45 -7.24 -23.66
C PRO A 55 -6.14 -7.24 -22.89
N ALA A 56 -5.07 -6.81 -23.56
CA ALA A 56 -3.76 -6.67 -22.94
C ALA A 56 -3.97 -6.07 -21.55
N SER A 57 -3.67 -6.86 -20.52
CA SER A 57 -3.70 -6.39 -19.14
C SER A 57 -2.83 -5.15 -19.14
N THR A 58 -3.45 -3.98 -18.99
CA THR A 58 -2.73 -2.73 -18.82
C THR A 58 -1.72 -2.99 -17.73
N GLU A 59 -0.43 -2.96 -18.06
CA GLU A 59 0.63 -3.16 -17.08
C GLU A 59 0.50 -2.04 -16.05
N VAL A 60 0.04 -2.37 -14.85
CA VAL A 60 -0.06 -1.45 -13.72
C VAL A 60 1.20 -1.66 -12.85
N LEU A 61 1.91 -0.58 -12.52
CA LEU A 61 3.36 -0.55 -12.21
C LEU A 61 3.69 0.44 -11.07
N THR A 62 4.53 0.08 -10.08
CA THR A 62 4.51 0.71 -8.74
C THR A 62 5.73 1.49 -8.23
N MET A 63 5.46 2.52 -7.41
CA MET A 63 6.46 3.23 -6.61
C MET A 63 6.95 2.41 -5.40
N ARG A 64 8.27 2.24 -5.26
CA ARG A 64 8.95 1.54 -4.18
C ARG A 64 9.20 2.45 -2.99
N LEU A 65 9.23 1.84 -1.81
CA LEU A 65 9.31 2.52 -0.52
C LEU A 65 10.51 3.49 -0.43
N ARG A 66 11.70 3.07 -0.88
CA ARG A 66 12.91 3.90 -0.84
C ARG A 66 12.83 5.09 -1.79
N ARG A 67 12.30 4.90 -3.01
CA ARG A 67 12.11 5.99 -3.97
C ARG A 67 11.13 7.03 -3.44
N PHE A 68 10.05 6.57 -2.80
CA PHE A 68 9.11 7.49 -2.15
C PHE A 68 9.71 8.21 -0.94
N GLU A 69 10.49 7.54 -0.09
CA GLU A 69 11.19 8.20 1.03
C GLU A 69 12.12 9.31 0.54
N SER A 70 12.91 9.05 -0.51
CA SER A 70 13.77 10.07 -1.14
C SER A 70 12.96 11.23 -1.72
N PHE A 71 11.92 10.94 -2.49
CA PHE A 71 11.02 11.96 -3.03
C PHE A 71 10.40 12.82 -1.91
N LEU A 72 9.89 12.19 -0.85
CA LEU A 72 9.27 12.88 0.27
C LEU A 72 10.27 13.77 1.01
N HIS A 73 11.49 13.27 1.26
CA HIS A 73 12.55 14.04 1.90
C HIS A 73 12.92 15.30 1.10
N GLU A 74 13.14 15.15 -0.20
CA GLU A 74 13.43 16.26 -1.11
C GLU A 74 12.28 17.27 -1.17
N LEU A 75 11.04 16.79 -1.32
CA LEU A 75 9.85 17.62 -1.39
C LEU A 75 9.66 18.44 -0.10
N LEU A 76 9.74 17.80 1.07
CA LEU A 76 9.54 18.48 2.35
C LEU A 76 10.69 19.43 2.68
N THR A 77 11.90 19.16 2.20
CA THR A 77 13.03 20.09 2.33
C THR A 77 12.84 21.33 1.46
N LYS A 78 12.36 21.14 0.22
CA LYS A 78 12.12 22.22 -0.74
C LYS A 78 10.93 23.10 -0.34
N GLU A 79 9.82 22.48 0.08
CA GLU A 79 8.56 23.13 0.42
C GLU A 79 8.39 23.27 1.95
N ALA A 80 9.50 23.41 2.68
CA ALA A 80 9.50 23.50 4.14
C ALA A 80 8.70 24.71 4.61
N ALA A 81 7.69 24.48 5.46
CA ALA A 81 6.94 25.57 6.09
C ALA A 81 7.87 26.36 7.04
N PRO A 82 7.59 27.65 7.31
CA PRO A 82 8.41 28.48 8.21
C PRO A 82 8.61 27.91 9.62
N ALA A 83 7.69 27.07 10.09
CA ALA A 83 7.78 26.38 11.38
C ALA A 83 8.74 25.18 11.38
N VAL A 84 9.07 24.63 10.20
CA VAL A 84 9.93 23.46 10.03
C VAL A 84 11.38 23.90 9.93
N GLN A 85 12.18 23.56 10.94
CA GLN A 85 13.60 23.87 11.01
C GLN A 85 14.47 22.80 10.34
N SER A 86 14.04 21.53 10.37
CA SER A 86 14.80 20.44 9.76
C SER A 86 13.90 19.33 9.23
N VAL A 87 14.37 18.68 8.17
CA VAL A 87 13.77 17.48 7.58
C VAL A 87 14.88 16.45 7.45
N ARG A 88 14.73 15.31 8.14
CA ARG A 88 15.74 14.24 8.15
C ARG A 88 15.07 12.91 7.87
N THR A 89 15.75 12.01 7.18
CA THR A 89 15.34 10.59 7.16
C THR A 89 15.55 9.97 8.55
N PHE A 90 14.88 8.86 8.82
CA PHE A 90 15.15 8.05 10.02
C PHE A 90 16.62 7.64 10.11
N SER A 91 17.27 7.38 8.97
CA SER A 91 18.69 7.02 8.94
C SER A 91 19.59 8.17 9.41
N GLU A 92 19.34 9.39 8.92
CA GLU A 92 20.05 10.62 9.31
C GLU A 92 19.80 11.00 10.76
N ALA A 93 18.58 10.78 11.26
CA ALA A 93 18.22 11.00 12.66
C ALA A 93 18.72 9.89 13.61
N GLY A 94 19.36 8.83 13.09
CA GLY A 94 19.83 7.69 13.89
C GLY A 94 18.70 6.81 14.42
N TYR A 95 17.47 6.96 13.92
CA TYR A 95 16.31 6.17 14.31
C TYR A 95 16.29 4.82 13.56
N ARG A 96 16.60 3.72 14.26
CA ARG A 96 16.77 2.39 13.65
C ARG A 96 15.61 1.41 13.86
N LYS A 97 14.57 1.81 14.60
CA LYS A 97 13.45 0.90 14.97
C LYS A 97 12.48 0.60 13.83
N ARG A 98 12.51 1.38 12.76
CA ARG A 98 11.66 1.25 11.58
C ARG A 98 12.51 1.45 10.33
N PRO A 99 12.17 0.77 9.21
CA PRO A 99 13.03 0.73 8.05
C PRO A 99 13.09 2.05 7.27
N ALA A 100 12.01 2.84 7.26
CA ALA A 100 11.87 4.07 6.49
C ALA A 100 10.99 5.09 7.22
N GLY A 101 11.31 6.37 7.09
CA GLY A 101 10.58 7.47 7.71
C GLY A 101 11.29 8.82 7.66
N ILE A 102 10.54 9.87 8.00
CA ILE A 102 11.00 11.25 8.08
C ILE A 102 10.86 11.77 9.51
N VAL A 103 11.83 12.53 10.00
CA VAL A 103 11.74 13.33 11.22
C VAL A 103 11.66 14.79 10.81
N LEU A 104 10.57 15.45 11.21
CA LEU A 104 10.40 16.89 11.11
C LEU A 104 10.81 17.53 12.44
N GLY A 105 11.80 18.42 12.42
CA GLY A 105 12.15 19.26 13.56
C GLY A 105 11.55 20.65 13.40
N PHE A 106 10.93 21.17 14.46
CA PHE A 106 10.25 22.47 14.47
C PHE A 106 11.07 23.55 15.18
N THR A 107 10.82 24.82 14.85
CA THR A 107 11.51 25.98 15.45
C THR A 107 11.35 26.10 16.96
N ASN A 108 10.29 25.52 17.52
CA ASN A 108 10.04 25.46 18.96
C ASN A 108 10.83 24.32 19.67
N GLY A 109 11.60 23.53 18.91
CA GLY A 109 12.38 22.38 19.40
C GLY A 109 11.59 21.08 19.47
N GLY A 110 10.31 21.07 19.09
CA GLY A 110 9.52 19.85 18.94
C GLY A 110 9.94 19.03 17.72
N GLU A 111 9.63 17.73 17.74
CA GLU A 111 9.90 16.80 16.65
C GLU A 111 8.68 15.95 16.32
N VAL A 112 8.48 15.62 15.04
CA VAL A 112 7.47 14.65 14.58
C VAL A 112 8.14 13.56 13.76
N TYR A 113 7.94 12.31 14.16
CA TYR A 113 8.45 11.12 13.49
C TYR A 113 7.35 10.53 12.62
N LEU A 114 7.54 10.56 11.31
CA LEU A 114 6.63 10.03 10.30
C LEU A 114 7.19 8.70 9.79
N GLN A 115 6.58 7.58 10.18
CA GLN A 115 6.91 6.29 9.59
C GLN A 115 6.29 6.20 8.19
N VAL A 116 7.10 5.82 7.20
CA VAL A 116 6.61 5.53 5.85
C VAL A 116 6.36 4.02 5.75
N VAL A 117 5.11 3.64 5.44
CA VAL A 117 4.71 2.25 5.17
C VAL A 117 4.09 2.16 3.80
N ARG A 118 4.28 1.04 3.09
CA ARG A 118 3.70 0.81 1.76
C ARG A 118 2.98 -0.53 1.74
N THR A 119 1.88 -0.57 1.01
CA THR A 119 1.24 -1.81 0.53
C THR A 119 1.69 -2.11 -0.89
N SER A 120 1.73 -3.38 -1.25
CA SER A 120 2.02 -3.77 -2.62
C SER A 120 0.79 -3.58 -3.50
N PRO A 121 0.97 -3.30 -4.81
CA PRO A 121 -0.10 -3.42 -5.79
C PRO A 121 -0.75 -4.79 -5.76
N SER A 122 -1.98 -4.86 -6.26
CA SER A 122 -2.74 -6.12 -6.35
C SER A 122 -2.11 -7.14 -7.31
N ASP A 123 -1.32 -6.66 -8.29
CA ASP A 123 -0.73 -7.46 -9.36
C ASP A 123 0.66 -8.04 -9.04
N GLY A 124 1.22 -7.75 -7.85
CA GLY A 124 2.54 -8.24 -7.44
C GLY A 124 3.72 -7.63 -8.20
N SER A 125 3.52 -6.52 -8.93
CA SER A 125 4.58 -5.85 -9.71
C SER A 125 5.76 -5.36 -8.86
N ASP A 126 5.61 -5.33 -7.53
CA ASP A 126 6.69 -4.99 -6.61
C ASP A 126 7.78 -6.07 -6.49
N GLN A 127 7.52 -7.30 -6.96
CA GLN A 127 8.49 -8.40 -6.98
C GLN A 127 9.34 -8.44 -8.26
N ARG A 128 9.05 -7.59 -9.25
CA ARG A 128 9.84 -7.51 -10.49
C ARG A 128 11.23 -6.94 -10.19
N GLU A 129 12.21 -7.32 -11.00
CA GLU A 129 13.60 -6.85 -10.85
C GLU A 129 13.69 -5.32 -11.06
N GLU A 130 13.19 -4.84 -12.19
CA GLU A 130 13.08 -3.42 -12.48
C GLU A 130 11.86 -2.81 -11.78
N GLU A 131 12.05 -1.60 -11.22
CA GLU A 131 10.94 -0.83 -10.67
C GLU A 131 10.16 -0.17 -11.80
N PRO A 132 8.88 -0.49 -11.98
CA PRO A 132 8.16 0.04 -13.10
C PRO A 132 7.36 1.29 -12.67
N ILE A 133 7.27 2.30 -13.55
CA ILE A 133 6.75 3.64 -13.22
C ILE A 133 5.37 3.82 -13.87
N VAL A 134 4.26 3.84 -13.09
CA VAL A 134 2.95 4.32 -13.59
C VAL A 134 2.74 5.77 -13.23
N THR A 135 2.47 6.55 -14.27
CA THR A 135 2.04 7.95 -14.16
C THR A 135 0.60 8.13 -14.63
N GLY A 136 -0.09 9.12 -14.07
CA GLY A 136 -1.39 9.60 -14.51
C GLY A 136 -1.53 11.10 -14.21
N GLU A 137 -2.77 11.58 -14.14
CA GLU A 137 -3.04 12.94 -13.67
C GLU A 137 -2.63 13.06 -12.19
N PRO A 138 -1.89 14.11 -11.79
CA PRO A 138 -1.52 14.30 -10.38
C PRO A 138 -2.77 14.51 -9.50
N PRO A 139 -2.64 14.41 -8.17
CA PRO A 139 -3.76 14.63 -7.27
C PRO A 139 -4.37 16.01 -7.49
N ALA A 140 -5.69 16.12 -7.30
CA ALA A 140 -6.36 17.41 -7.36
C ALA A 140 -5.70 18.39 -6.37
N ALA A 141 -5.35 19.58 -6.87
CA ALA A 141 -4.73 20.61 -6.05
C ALA A 141 -5.64 20.99 -4.88
N VAL A 142 -5.03 21.23 -3.72
CA VAL A 142 -5.74 21.65 -2.50
C VAL A 142 -5.19 23.00 -2.03
N PRO A 143 -5.97 23.80 -1.30
CA PRO A 143 -5.47 25.06 -0.74
C PRO A 143 -4.19 24.82 0.09
N PRO A 144 -3.10 25.58 -0.13
CA PRO A 144 -1.91 25.49 0.70
C PRO A 144 -2.24 25.75 2.17
N VAL A 145 -1.63 24.97 3.06
CA VAL A 145 -1.77 25.12 4.51
C VAL A 145 -0.44 25.54 5.08
N GLU A 146 -0.39 26.68 5.76
CA GLU A 146 0.82 27.15 6.42
C GLU A 146 0.89 26.66 7.87
N LEU A 147 2.11 26.39 8.35
CA LEU A 147 2.36 26.10 9.76
C LEU A 147 2.88 27.36 10.47
N SER A 148 2.25 27.74 11.57
CA SER A 148 2.70 28.86 12.41
C SER A 148 4.08 28.58 12.99
N ALA A 149 5.04 29.46 12.74
CA ALA A 149 6.35 29.42 13.37
C ALA A 149 6.33 29.88 14.85
N ALA A 150 5.21 30.41 15.32
CA ALA A 150 5.00 30.85 16.69
C ALA A 150 4.23 29.79 17.50
N GLY A 151 4.76 29.46 18.68
CA GLY A 151 4.08 28.62 19.67
C GLY A 151 4.12 27.13 19.37
N ALA A 152 3.13 26.41 19.89
CA ALA A 152 2.96 24.98 19.66
C ALA A 152 2.31 24.73 18.29
N VAL A 153 2.75 23.70 17.58
CA VAL A 153 2.19 23.32 16.28
C VAL A 153 1.24 22.15 16.47
N ARG A 154 -0.05 22.32 16.10
CA ARG A 154 -1.05 21.26 16.28
C ARG A 154 -0.80 20.12 15.30
N THR A 155 -0.91 18.88 15.75
CA THR A 155 -0.70 17.68 14.92
C THR A 155 -1.67 17.64 13.73
N ALA A 156 -2.92 18.10 13.93
CA ALA A 156 -3.90 18.25 12.86
C ALA A 156 -3.49 19.29 11.79
N ASP A 157 -2.74 20.32 12.17
CA ASP A 157 -2.22 21.32 11.22
C ASP A 157 -1.07 20.72 10.42
N ILE A 158 -0.19 19.93 11.07
CA ILE A 158 0.90 19.20 10.42
C ILE A 158 0.35 18.20 9.40
N GLU A 159 -0.68 17.43 9.75
CA GLU A 159 -1.33 16.50 8.79
C GLU A 159 -1.87 17.26 7.57
N ARG A 160 -2.59 18.36 7.78
CA ARG A 160 -3.16 19.16 6.69
C ARG A 160 -2.08 19.81 5.82
N TRP A 161 -0.98 20.27 6.41
CA TRP A 161 0.18 20.76 5.68
C TRP A 161 0.79 19.66 4.80
N LEU A 162 1.05 18.47 5.35
CA LEU A 162 1.57 17.32 4.59
C LEU A 162 0.66 16.96 3.41
N VAL A 163 -0.65 16.90 3.63
CA VAL A 163 -1.64 16.67 2.56
C VAL A 163 -1.50 17.74 1.47
N SER A 164 -1.41 19.01 1.85
CA SER A 164 -1.29 20.12 0.90
C SER A 164 0.00 20.08 0.08
N VAL A 165 1.14 19.80 0.71
CA VAL A 165 2.44 19.72 0.03
C VAL A 165 2.46 18.55 -0.95
N LEU A 166 1.97 17.38 -0.54
CA LEU A 166 1.94 16.19 -1.39
C LEU A 166 0.97 16.34 -2.57
N ALA A 167 -0.25 16.83 -2.32
CA ALA A 167 -1.25 17.02 -3.38
C ALA A 167 -0.80 18.07 -4.40
N ASN A 168 -0.10 19.12 -3.97
CA ASN A 168 0.39 20.18 -4.83
C ASN A 168 1.80 19.93 -5.40
N SER A 169 2.40 18.76 -5.16
CA SER A 169 3.75 18.42 -5.62
C SER A 169 3.88 18.31 -7.15
N GLY A 170 2.78 18.09 -7.86
CA GLY A 170 2.77 17.80 -9.29
C GLY A 170 3.34 16.42 -9.64
N HIS A 171 3.52 15.52 -8.66
CA HIS A 171 4.11 14.21 -8.90
C HIS A 171 3.11 13.24 -9.57
N ASN A 172 3.35 12.93 -10.84
CA ASN A 172 2.39 12.20 -11.68
C ASN A 172 2.16 10.73 -11.30
N GLU A 173 2.96 10.13 -10.42
CA GLU A 173 2.66 8.76 -9.92
C GLU A 173 1.64 8.75 -8.78
N LEU A 174 1.37 9.91 -8.17
CA LEU A 174 0.40 10.03 -7.09
C LEU A 174 -0.99 10.26 -7.70
N ALA A 175 -1.95 9.44 -7.30
CA ALA A 175 -3.33 9.56 -7.74
C ALA A 175 -4.17 10.37 -6.73
N ARG A 176 -3.97 10.13 -5.42
CA ARG A 176 -4.75 10.79 -4.35
C ARG A 176 -3.94 10.94 -3.08
N VAL A 177 -4.26 11.97 -2.30
CA VAL A 177 -3.69 12.22 -0.97
C VAL A 177 -4.82 12.53 0.00
N ASN A 178 -4.87 11.83 1.13
CA ASN A 178 -5.91 11.97 2.15
C ASN A 178 -5.31 12.02 3.54
N GLY A 179 -5.75 12.97 4.37
CA GLY A 179 -5.48 12.99 5.81
C GLY A 179 -6.41 12.02 6.56
N TYR A 180 -5.91 11.41 7.62
CA TYR A 180 -6.68 10.50 8.46
C TYR A 180 -7.79 11.24 9.19
N SER A 181 -7.48 12.40 9.77
CA SER A 181 -8.45 13.16 10.56
C SER A 181 -9.66 13.66 9.74
N ALA A 182 -9.49 13.81 8.43
CA ALA A 182 -10.54 14.23 7.50
C ALA A 182 -11.28 13.07 6.84
N THR A 183 -10.83 11.82 7.01
CA THR A 183 -11.37 10.65 6.29
C THR A 183 -11.84 9.60 7.30
N LYS A 184 -13.17 9.42 7.36
CA LYS A 184 -13.87 8.61 8.38
C LYS A 184 -13.33 7.18 8.56
N ASP A 185 -12.78 6.58 7.50
CA ASP A 185 -12.35 5.18 7.49
C ASP A 185 -10.82 4.99 7.50
N LEU A 186 -10.04 6.07 7.65
CA LEU A 186 -8.57 5.98 7.72
C LEU A 186 -8.01 6.12 9.13
N GLY A 187 -8.56 7.03 9.93
CA GLY A 187 -8.14 7.25 11.31
C GLY A 187 -9.00 6.49 12.32
N ASP A 188 -8.40 6.16 13.47
CA ASP A 188 -9.11 5.63 14.63
C ASP A 188 -8.59 6.26 15.93
N GLY A 189 -9.08 5.80 17.09
CA GLY A 189 -8.65 6.33 18.38
C GLY A 189 -7.18 6.06 18.73
N GLN A 190 -6.55 5.06 18.11
CA GLN A 190 -5.13 4.75 18.29
C GLN A 190 -4.26 5.49 17.28
N GLN A 191 -4.71 5.69 16.04
CA GLN A 191 -4.01 6.42 14.99
C GLN A 191 -4.93 7.53 14.44
N PRO A 192 -5.13 8.64 15.19
CA PRO A 192 -6.04 9.70 14.77
C PRO A 192 -5.49 10.56 13.63
N TYR A 193 -4.16 10.57 13.44
CA TYR A 193 -3.46 11.39 12.45
C TYR A 193 -2.57 10.55 11.55
N GLY A 194 -2.51 10.92 10.28
CA GLY A 194 -1.75 10.23 9.25
C GLY A 194 -2.08 10.74 7.86
N VAL A 195 -1.25 10.39 6.89
CA VAL A 195 -1.53 10.68 5.47
C VAL A 195 -1.51 9.38 4.69
N ARG A 196 -2.58 9.11 3.95
CA ARG A 196 -2.62 8.07 2.93
C ARG A 196 -2.37 8.70 1.56
N VAL A 197 -1.40 8.16 0.84
CA VAL A 197 -1.13 8.47 -0.55
C VAL A 197 -1.48 7.25 -1.38
N SER A 198 -2.39 7.41 -2.35
CA SER A 198 -2.70 6.36 -3.32
C SER A 198 -1.91 6.64 -4.60
N CYS A 199 -1.23 5.64 -5.13
CA CYS A 199 -0.52 5.71 -6.40
C CYS A 199 -1.43 5.26 -7.55
N HIS A 200 -1.13 5.67 -8.78
CA HIS A 200 -1.80 5.14 -9.97
C HIS A 200 -1.53 3.65 -10.19
N SER A 201 -0.51 3.12 -9.51
CA SER A 201 -0.17 1.69 -9.47
C SER A 201 -1.07 0.83 -8.60
N GLU A 202 -2.12 1.39 -8.00
CA GLU A 202 -2.94 0.80 -6.92
C GLU A 202 -2.21 0.60 -5.58
N ALA A 203 -0.89 0.77 -5.52
CA ALA A 203 -0.20 0.79 -4.23
C ALA A 203 -0.68 1.96 -3.37
N ALA A 204 -0.77 1.72 -2.06
CA ALA A 204 -0.97 2.77 -1.08
C ALA A 204 0.26 2.93 -0.18
N ILE A 205 0.62 4.18 0.06
CA ILE A 205 1.66 4.61 0.98
C ILE A 205 1.01 5.34 2.16
N TYR A 206 1.53 5.11 3.35
CA TYR A 206 1.02 5.65 4.60
C TYR A 206 2.14 6.39 5.33
N LEU A 207 1.89 7.64 5.69
CA LEU A 207 2.69 8.43 6.61
C LEU A 207 2.03 8.36 7.99
N LEU A 208 2.53 7.46 8.83
CA LEU A 208 2.02 7.25 10.18
C LEU A 208 2.80 8.13 11.17
N PHE A 209 2.08 8.95 11.94
CA PHE A 209 2.68 9.78 12.98
C PHE A 209 3.07 8.88 14.14
N LEU A 210 4.34 8.51 14.27
CA LEU A 210 4.80 7.54 15.27
C LEU A 210 5.06 8.21 16.62
N HIS A 211 5.75 9.34 16.59
CA HIS A 211 6.07 10.15 17.76
C HIS A 211 5.81 11.62 17.43
N THR A 212 5.20 12.33 18.37
CA THR A 212 5.16 13.79 18.39
C THR A 212 5.75 14.23 19.73
N LEU A 213 6.89 14.90 19.69
CA LEU A 213 7.70 15.22 20.85
C LEU A 213 7.74 16.73 21.02
N ARG A 214 7.58 17.20 22.25
CA ARG A 214 7.87 18.58 22.64
C ARG A 214 9.38 18.78 22.80
N SER A 215 9.78 20.04 22.85
CA SER A 215 11.16 20.42 23.15
C SER A 215 11.74 19.69 24.37
N GLY A 216 12.90 19.07 24.19
CA GLY A 216 13.61 18.32 25.22
C GLY A 216 13.07 16.91 25.52
N GLN A 217 11.98 16.48 24.88
CA GLN A 217 11.55 15.08 24.94
C GLN A 217 12.41 14.22 24.01
N SER A 218 12.50 12.93 24.32
CA SER A 218 13.19 11.94 23.49
C SER A 218 12.24 10.82 23.15
N ALA A 219 12.37 10.25 21.96
CA ALA A 219 11.64 9.04 21.57
C ALA A 219 12.14 7.85 22.42
N SER A 220 11.57 7.65 23.60
CA SER A 220 11.85 6.51 24.47
C SER A 220 10.80 5.42 24.29
N GLY A 221 11.22 4.19 23.99
CA GLY A 221 10.33 3.03 23.94
C GLY A 221 9.78 2.64 22.56
N ASN A 222 9.01 1.56 22.52
CA ASN A 222 8.38 1.00 21.30
C ASN A 222 6.97 1.54 21.06
N ASP A 223 6.54 2.50 21.90
CA ASP A 223 5.15 2.87 22.00
C ASP A 223 4.88 4.08 21.12
N PHE A 224 3.86 3.93 20.30
CA PHE A 224 3.23 5.01 19.57
C PHE A 224 2.86 6.14 20.53
N GLN A 225 3.34 7.36 20.27
CA GLN A 225 3.07 8.51 21.13
C GLN A 225 2.71 9.74 20.31
N VAL A 226 1.41 9.97 20.13
CA VAL A 226 0.89 11.14 19.43
C VAL A 226 0.17 12.07 20.40
N LEU A 227 0.64 13.31 20.42
CA LEU A 227 0.16 14.46 21.17
C LEU A 227 -0.73 15.30 20.26
N GLU A 228 -1.57 16.13 20.85
CA GLU A 228 -2.38 17.10 20.12
C GLU A 228 -1.53 18.22 19.48
N ALA A 229 -0.38 18.54 20.08
CA ALA A 229 0.55 19.56 19.58
C ALA A 229 2.00 19.31 20.06
N VAL A 230 2.97 19.78 19.25
CA VAL A 230 4.43 19.76 19.51
C VAL A 230 4.99 21.14 19.83
#